data_AF-A0A9X8VDW5-F1
#
_entry.id   AF-A0A9X8VDW5-F1
#
_cell.length_a   1.000
_cell.length_b   1.000
_cell.length_c   1.000
_cell.angle_alpha   90.00
_cell.angle_beta   90.00
_cell.angle_gamma   90.00
#
_symmetry.space_group_name_H-M   'P 1'
#
loop_
_entity.id
_entity.type
_entity.pdbx_description
1 polymer ?
#
loop_
_entity_poly.entity_id
_entity_poly.type
_entity_poly.pdbx_seq_one_letter_code
_entity_poly.pdbx_strand_id
1 'polypeptide(L)'
;GELHMLKNGINSMAMSLTAYHEEMQQNIDQATSDLRETLEQMEIQNVELDLAKKRAQEAARIKSEFLANMSHELRTPLNGVIGFTRQMLKTDLSATQTDYLQTIERSANNLLTIINDVLDFSKLEAGKLVLEHIPFALRETLDEVVVLLAPSAHDKGL
;
A
#
# COMPACT_ATOMS: atom_id res chain seq x y z
N GLY A 1 -64.96 30.67 44.32
CA GLY A 1 -64.52 32.04 44.00
C GLY A 1 -63.28 31.98 43.13
N GLU A 2 -63.10 32.95 42.24
CA GLU A 2 -62.04 33.00 41.22
C GLU A 2 -60.63 32.79 41.79
N LEU A 3 -60.36 33.26 43.01
CA LEU A 3 -59.10 33.05 43.73
C LEU A 3 -58.75 31.56 43.95
N HIS A 4 -59.77 30.72 44.17
CA HIS A 4 -59.56 29.29 44.40
C HIS A 4 -59.23 28.56 43.09
N MET A 5 -59.82 28.98 41.96
CA MET A 5 -59.47 28.45 40.64
C MET A 5 -58.05 28.84 40.25
N LEU A 6 -57.63 30.08 40.51
CA LEU A 6 -56.25 30.52 40.27
C LEU A 6 -55.24 29.74 41.12
N LYS A 7 -55.52 29.55 42.42
CA LYS A 7 -54.69 28.73 43.31
C LYS A 7 -54.53 27.29 42.78
N ASN A 8 -55.62 26.69 42.33
CA ASN A 8 -55.59 25.32 41.80
C ASN A 8 -54.84 25.24 40.46
N GLY A 9 -55.02 26.24 39.59
CA GLY A 9 -54.28 26.33 38.32
C GLY A 9 -52.77 26.51 38.52
N ILE A 10 -52.36 27.39 39.44
CA ILE A 10 -50.94 27.59 39.80
C ILE A 10 -50.35 26.31 40.40
N ASN A 11 -51.07 25.64 41.31
CA ASN A 11 -50.61 24.36 41.86
C ASN A 11 -50.49 23.28 40.76
N SER A 12 -51.45 23.20 39.84
CA SER A 12 -51.37 22.26 38.71
C SER A 12 -50.17 22.54 37.81
N MET A 13 -49.91 23.81 37.47
CA MET A 13 -48.75 24.19 36.67
C MET A 13 -47.43 23.92 37.40
N ALA A 14 -47.36 24.17 38.71
CA ALA A 14 -46.19 23.85 39.51
C ALA A 14 -45.91 22.34 39.51
N MET A 15 -46.95 21.50 39.67
CA MET A 15 -46.81 20.05 39.58
C MET A 15 -46.36 19.58 38.18
N SER A 16 -46.93 20.15 37.12
CA SER A 16 -46.52 19.82 35.74
C SER A 16 -45.09 20.26 35.44
N LEU A 17 -44.65 21.42 35.94
CA LEU A 17 -43.26 21.89 35.80
C LEU A 17 -42.28 20.98 36.54
N THR A 18 -42.61 20.54 37.76
CA THR A 18 -41.77 19.60 38.50
C THR A 18 -41.68 18.25 37.77
N ALA A 19 -42.81 17.71 37.30
CA ALA A 19 -42.82 16.46 36.55
C ALA A 19 -42.00 16.55 35.25
N TYR A 20 -42.12 17.67 34.51
CA TYR A 20 -41.33 17.91 33.31
C TYR A 20 -39.82 18.04 33.64
N HIS A 21 -39.48 18.69 34.75
CA HIS A 21 -38.09 18.82 35.18
C HIS A 21 -37.48 17.46 35.58
N GLU A 22 -38.25 16.62 36.28
CA GLU A 22 -37.83 15.25 36.61
C GLU A 22 -37.64 14.39 35.34
N GLU A 23 -38.56 14.46 34.38
CA GLU A 23 -38.46 13.75 33.10
C GLU A 23 -37.25 14.23 32.28
N MET A 24 -37.03 15.54 32.21
CA MET A 24 -35.88 16.13 31.52
C MET A 24 -34.56 15.69 32.18
N GLN A 25 -34.50 15.66 33.52
CA GLN A 25 -33.31 15.22 34.23
C GLN A 25 -33.01 13.75 33.96
N GLN A 26 -34.02 12.89 33.97
CA GLN A 26 -33.87 11.48 33.61
C GLN A 26 -33.37 11.30 32.17
N ASN A 27 -33.89 12.08 31.23
CA ASN A 27 -33.44 12.04 29.84
C ASN A 27 -31.97 12.49 29.69
N ILE A 28 -31.57 13.53 30.43
CA ILE A 28 -30.17 13.99 30.46
C ILE A 28 -29.26 12.91 31.04
N ASP A 29 -29.66 12.30 32.16
CA ASP A 29 -28.87 11.26 32.82
C ASP A 29 -28.70 10.04 31.91
N GLN A 30 -29.77 9.61 31.23
CA GLN A 30 -29.73 8.53 30.25
C GLN A 30 -28.82 8.87 29.06
N ALA A 31 -29.02 10.04 28.44
CA ALA A 31 -28.21 10.46 27.29
C ALA A 31 -26.73 10.60 27.66
N THR A 32 -26.42 11.05 28.88
CA THR A 32 -25.05 11.14 29.37
C THR A 32 -24.43 9.76 29.59
N SER A 33 -25.21 8.80 30.10
CA SER A 33 -24.78 7.41 30.25
C SER A 33 -24.48 6.77 28.90
N ASP A 34 -25.39 6.90 27.93
CA ASP A 34 -25.22 6.35 26.57
C ASP A 34 -24.03 6.98 25.85
N LEU A 35 -23.85 8.31 26.00
CA LEU A 35 -22.69 9.01 25.45
C LEU A 35 -21.39 8.49 26.05
N ARG A 36 -21.36 8.25 27.36
CA ARG A 36 -20.18 7.70 28.01
C ARG A 36 -19.86 6.29 27.52
N GLU A 37 -20.86 5.43 27.39
CA GLU A 37 -20.66 4.07 26.86
C GLU A 37 -20.12 4.09 25.43
N THR A 38 -20.70 4.94 24.56
CA THR A 38 -20.23 5.08 23.18
C THR A 38 -18.81 5.63 23.09
N LEU A 39 -18.42 6.56 23.98
CA LEU A 39 -17.04 7.04 24.06
C LEU A 39 -16.07 5.94 24.49
N GLU A 40 -16.41 5.16 25.52
CA GLU A 40 -15.58 4.03 25.97
C GLU A 40 -15.42 2.99 24.84
N GLN A 41 -16.50 2.68 24.10
CA GLN A 41 -16.43 1.79 22.93
C GLN A 41 -15.56 2.37 21.80
N MET A 42 -15.68 3.67 21.51
CA MET A 42 -14.84 4.32 20.49
C MET A 42 -13.36 4.33 20.86
N GLU A 43 -13.02 4.52 22.14
CA GLU A 43 -11.63 4.44 22.62
C GLU A 43 -11.05 3.04 22.42
N ILE A 44 -11.81 1.99 22.77
CA ILE A 44 -11.40 0.59 22.56
C ILE A 44 -11.14 0.33 21.07
N GLN A 45 -12.09 0.72 20.20
CA GLN A 45 -11.94 0.56 18.76
C GLN A 45 -10.73 1.32 18.20
N ASN A 46 -10.44 2.53 18.70
CA ASN A 46 -9.27 3.29 18.29
C ASN A 46 -7.97 2.58 18.64
N VAL A 47 -7.88 2.01 19.85
CA VAL A 47 -6.71 1.25 20.28
C VAL A 47 -6.52 -0.02 19.44
N GLU A 48 -7.61 -0.74 19.14
CA GLU A 48 -7.55 -1.92 18.28
C GLU A 48 -7.12 -1.58 16.84
N LEU A 49 -7.66 -0.49 16.30
CA LEU A 49 -7.29 0.02 14.97
C LEU A 49 -5.83 0.44 14.91
N ASP A 50 -5.33 1.16 15.91
CA ASP A 50 -3.92 1.55 15.99
C ASP A 50 -3.00 0.32 16.07
N LEU A 51 -3.37 -0.68 16.88
CA LEU A 51 -2.62 -1.93 16.99
C LEU A 51 -2.63 -2.71 15.66
N ALA A 52 -3.78 -2.82 15.00
CA ALA A 52 -3.90 -3.47 13.70
C ALA A 52 -3.07 -2.75 12.63
N LYS A 53 -3.11 -1.41 12.62
CA LYS A 53 -2.30 -0.58 11.72
C LYS A 53 -0.81 -0.80 11.94
N LYS A 54 -0.33 -0.77 13.20
CA LYS A 54 1.07 -1.03 13.53
C LYS A 54 1.52 -2.41 13.08
N ARG A 55 0.69 -3.45 13.29
CA ARG A 55 0.98 -4.82 12.81
C ARG A 55 1.08 -4.87 11.29
N ALA A 56 0.15 -4.23 10.59
CA ALA A 56 0.16 -4.18 9.12
C ALA A 56 1.41 -3.45 8.58
N GLN A 57 1.78 -2.33 9.19
CA GLN A 57 2.98 -1.57 8.82
C GLN A 57 4.27 -2.38 9.06
N GLU A 58 4.36 -3.09 10.18
CA GLU A 58 5.52 -3.92 10.48
C GLU A 58 5.63 -5.12 9.52
N ALA A 59 4.51 -5.77 9.21
CA ALA A 59 4.47 -6.84 8.21
C ALA A 59 4.92 -6.33 6.82
N ALA A 60 4.47 -5.14 6.42
CA ALA A 60 4.89 -4.52 5.17
C ALA A 60 6.40 -4.18 5.17
N ARG A 61 6.94 -3.71 6.30
CA ARG A 61 8.38 -3.44 6.47
C ARG A 61 9.19 -4.72 6.30
N ILE A 62 8.83 -5.79 7.02
CA ILE A 62 9.51 -7.09 6.96
C ILE A 62 9.45 -7.66 5.53
N LYS A 63 8.29 -7.60 4.86
CA LYS A 63 8.15 -8.03 3.46
C LYS A 63 9.10 -7.28 2.54
N SER A 64 9.18 -5.95 2.68
CA SER A 64 10.04 -5.10 1.86
C SER A 64 11.52 -5.38 2.08
N GLU A 65 11.96 -5.54 3.34
CA GLU A 65 13.33 -5.90 3.68
C GLU A 65 13.72 -7.28 3.17
N PHE A 66 12.83 -8.26 3.32
CA PHE A 66 13.05 -9.61 2.79
C PHE A 66 13.25 -9.60 1.28
N LEU A 67 12.36 -8.92 0.53
CA LEU A 67 12.47 -8.84 -0.93
C LEU A 67 13.73 -8.10 -1.39
N ALA A 68 14.10 -6.99 -0.73
CA ALA A 68 15.33 -6.26 -1.00
C ALA A 68 16.57 -7.14 -0.83
N ASN A 69 16.66 -7.86 0.30
CA ASN A 69 17.77 -8.75 0.60
C ASN A 69 17.84 -9.90 -0.40
N MET A 70 16.71 -10.58 -0.66
CA MET A 70 16.65 -11.66 -1.65
C MET A 70 17.06 -11.19 -3.04
N SER A 71 16.66 -9.99 -3.45
CA SER A 71 17.08 -9.46 -4.76
C SER A 71 18.59 -9.25 -4.84
N HIS A 72 19.22 -8.70 -3.81
CA HIS A 72 20.68 -8.55 -3.76
C HIS A 72 21.41 -9.90 -3.81
N GLU A 73 20.93 -10.87 -3.03
CA GLU A 73 21.48 -12.24 -2.98
C GLU A 73 21.29 -13.00 -4.29
N LEU A 74 20.22 -12.71 -5.05
CA LEU A 74 20.00 -13.30 -6.38
C LEU A 74 20.79 -12.57 -7.48
N ARG A 75 20.92 -11.25 -7.43
CA ARG A 75 21.64 -10.45 -8.43
C ARG A 75 23.12 -10.82 -8.51
N THR A 76 23.78 -11.06 -7.38
CA THR A 76 25.22 -11.37 -7.34
C THR A 76 25.61 -12.62 -8.14
N PRO A 77 25.04 -13.82 -7.87
CA PRO A 77 25.36 -15.02 -8.64
C PRO A 77 24.91 -14.89 -10.10
N LEU A 78 23.79 -14.20 -10.36
CA LEU A 78 23.26 -14.05 -11.71
C LEU A 78 24.12 -13.13 -12.60
N ASN A 79 24.63 -12.04 -12.04
CA ASN A 79 25.63 -11.20 -12.70
C ASN A 79 26.92 -11.99 -12.98
N GLY A 80 27.30 -12.92 -12.10
CA GLY A 80 28.38 -13.87 -12.33
C GLY A 80 28.11 -14.76 -13.56
N VAL A 81 26.94 -15.39 -13.62
CA VAL A 81 26.51 -16.21 -14.77
C VAL A 81 26.56 -15.41 -16.06
N ILE A 82 25.92 -14.23 -16.11
CA ILE A 82 25.91 -13.35 -17.29
C ILE A 82 27.33 -12.95 -17.68
N GLY A 83 28.17 -12.58 -16.71
CA GLY A 83 29.56 -12.20 -16.92
C GLY A 83 30.36 -13.31 -17.58
N PHE A 84 30.29 -14.54 -17.04
CA PHE A 84 30.99 -15.69 -17.62
C PHE A 84 30.42 -16.10 -18.98
N THR A 85 29.10 -16.09 -19.15
CA THR A 85 28.46 -16.34 -20.46
C THR A 85 28.98 -15.37 -21.52
N ARG A 86 29.06 -14.07 -21.19
CA ARG A 86 29.62 -13.04 -22.09
C ARG A 86 31.11 -13.21 -22.38
N GLN A 87 31.89 -13.75 -21.45
CA GLN A 87 33.31 -14.05 -21.71
C GLN A 87 33.44 -15.28 -22.62
N MET A 88 32.64 -16.33 -22.40
CA MET A 88 32.66 -17.52 -23.26
C MET A 88 32.23 -17.19 -24.69
N LEU A 89 31.24 -16.31 -24.88
CA LEU A 89 30.80 -15.83 -26.19
C LEU A 89 31.90 -15.10 -26.99
N LYS A 90 33.02 -14.71 -26.36
CA LYS A 90 34.18 -14.10 -27.03
C LYS A 90 35.26 -15.11 -27.44
N THR A 91 35.06 -16.40 -27.18
CA THR A 91 35.99 -17.48 -27.53
C THR A 91 35.55 -18.21 -28.79
N ASP A 92 36.41 -19.07 -29.35
CA ASP A 92 36.03 -19.95 -30.45
C ASP A 92 35.01 -20.99 -29.98
N LEU A 93 33.79 -20.89 -30.51
CA LEU A 93 32.66 -21.74 -30.15
C LEU A 93 32.06 -22.39 -31.40
N SER A 94 31.55 -23.62 -31.23
CA SER A 94 30.65 -24.22 -32.21
C SER A 94 29.31 -23.47 -32.27
N ALA A 95 28.57 -23.65 -33.37
CA ALA A 95 27.23 -23.07 -33.53
C ALA A 95 26.29 -23.48 -32.39
N THR A 96 26.31 -24.75 -31.98
CA THR A 96 25.48 -25.28 -30.89
C THR A 96 25.84 -24.66 -29.53
N GLN A 97 27.13 -24.50 -29.23
CA GLN A 97 27.57 -23.85 -27.98
C GLN A 97 27.17 -22.38 -27.93
N THR A 98 27.24 -21.69 -29.08
CA THR A 98 26.80 -20.30 -29.21
C THR A 98 25.31 -20.17 -28.88
N ASP A 99 24.48 -21.04 -29.46
CA ASP A 99 23.03 -21.04 -29.25
C ASP A 99 22.66 -21.33 -27.78
N TYR A 100 23.37 -22.24 -27.13
CA TYR A 100 23.21 -22.52 -25.69
C TYR A 100 23.57 -21.30 -24.83
N LEU A 101 24.72 -20.65 -25.10
CA LEU A 101 25.15 -19.48 -24.33
C LEU A 101 24.21 -18.30 -24.52
N GLN A 102 23.72 -18.05 -25.74
CA GLN A 102 22.70 -17.02 -26.01
C GLN A 102 21.39 -17.31 -25.28
N THR A 103 20.97 -18.58 -25.22
CA THR A 103 19.78 -18.99 -24.46
C THR A 103 19.95 -18.76 -22.95
N ILE A 104 21.13 -19.07 -22.40
CA ILE A 104 21.48 -18.81 -20.99
C ILE A 104 21.46 -17.31 -20.71
N GLU A 105 22.10 -16.50 -21.55
CA GLU A 105 22.12 -15.04 -21.39
C GLU A 105 20.72 -14.44 -21.42
N ARG A 106 19.88 -14.83 -22.40
CA ARG A 106 18.50 -14.36 -22.49
C ARG A 106 17.68 -14.74 -21.25
N SER A 107 17.83 -15.97 -20.78
CA SER A 107 17.11 -16.48 -19.60
C SER A 107 17.53 -15.75 -18.32
N ALA A 108 18.83 -15.49 -18.16
CA ALA A 108 19.35 -14.73 -17.03
C ALA A 108 18.87 -13.27 -17.05
N ASN A 109 18.92 -12.59 -18.20
CA ASN A 109 18.40 -11.22 -18.32
C ASN A 109 16.89 -11.16 -18.02
N ASN A 110 16.10 -12.11 -18.53
CA ASN A 110 14.68 -12.19 -18.22
C ASN A 110 14.43 -12.36 -16.71
N LEU A 111 15.24 -13.17 -16.03
CA LEU A 111 15.12 -13.35 -14.59
C LEU A 111 15.49 -12.08 -13.81
N LEU A 112 16.48 -11.28 -14.26
CA LEU A 112 16.75 -9.97 -13.67
C LEU A 112 15.56 -9.03 -13.80
N THR A 113 14.93 -8.99 -14.97
CA THR A 113 13.74 -8.17 -15.19
C THR A 113 12.64 -8.55 -14.21
N ILE A 114 12.32 -9.85 -14.09
CA ILE A 114 11.30 -10.34 -13.15
C ILE A 114 11.65 -9.96 -11.70
N ILE A 115 12.92 -10.13 -11.29
CA ILE A 115 13.37 -9.76 -9.94
C ILE A 115 13.22 -8.25 -9.71
N ASN A 116 13.54 -7.42 -10.70
CA ASN A 116 13.40 -5.98 -10.63
C ASN A 116 11.92 -5.57 -10.51
N ASP A 117 11.05 -6.16 -11.34
CA ASP A 117 9.62 -5.88 -11.32
C ASP A 117 8.98 -6.21 -9.96
N VAL A 118 9.38 -7.34 -9.35
CA VAL A 118 8.91 -7.73 -8.01
C VAL A 118 9.37 -6.72 -6.94
N LEU A 119 10.60 -6.22 -7.04
CA LEU A 119 11.10 -5.19 -6.13
C LEU A 119 10.34 -3.87 -6.29
N ASP A 120 10.15 -3.42 -7.52
CA ASP A 120 9.51 -2.15 -7.81
C ASP A 120 8.03 -2.17 -7.40
N PHE A 121 7.35 -3.30 -7.59
CA PHE A 121 6.02 -3.53 -7.03
C PHE A 121 6.02 -3.43 -5.50
N SER A 122 7.00 -4.03 -4.81
CA SER A 122 7.10 -3.95 -3.35
C SER A 122 7.38 -2.53 -2.85
N LYS A 123 8.15 -1.72 -3.58
CA LYS A 123 8.37 -0.31 -3.24
C LYS A 123 7.10 0.52 -3.43
N LEU A 124 6.34 0.24 -4.49
CA LEU A 124 5.07 0.89 -4.78
C LEU A 124 4.04 0.60 -3.68
N GLU A 125 3.86 -0.66 -3.29
CA GLU A 125 2.96 -1.04 -2.18
C GLU A 125 3.33 -0.34 -0.86
N ALA A 126 4.63 -0.14 -0.61
CA ALA A 126 5.12 0.55 0.58
C ALA A 126 5.06 2.08 0.48
N GLY A 127 4.62 2.66 -0.64
CA GLY A 127 4.65 4.10 -0.89
C GLY A 127 6.06 4.69 -0.95
N LYS A 128 7.08 3.85 -1.21
CA LYS A 128 8.51 4.21 -1.24
C LYS A 128 9.04 4.42 -2.66
N LEU A 129 8.18 4.48 -3.67
CA LEU A 129 8.60 4.75 -5.04
C LEU A 129 8.95 6.24 -5.16
N VAL A 130 10.24 6.52 -5.35
CA VAL A 130 10.75 7.88 -5.56
C VAL A 130 11.04 8.04 -7.05
N LEU A 131 10.43 9.04 -7.67
CA LEU A 131 10.77 9.42 -9.03
C LEU A 131 12.05 10.26 -9.00
N GLU A 132 13.07 9.79 -9.72
CA GLU A 132 14.28 10.58 -9.93
C GLU A 132 14.03 11.64 -11.01
N HIS A 133 14.28 12.91 -10.67
CA HIS A 133 14.10 14.02 -11.59
C HIS A 133 15.46 14.41 -12.20
N ILE A 134 15.85 13.71 -13.27
CA ILE A 134 17.13 13.91 -13.95
C ILE A 134 16.93 14.41 -15.39
N PRO A 135 17.82 15.28 -15.92
CA PRO A 135 17.83 15.60 -17.34
C PRO A 135 18.12 14.35 -18.17
N PHE A 136 17.34 14.10 -19.21
CA PHE A 136 17.58 13.01 -20.16
C PHE A 136 17.29 13.47 -21.60
N ALA A 137 17.96 12.86 -22.57
CA ALA A 137 17.80 13.18 -23.98
C ALA A 137 16.60 12.42 -24.56
N LEU A 138 15.42 13.05 -24.56
CA LEU A 138 14.17 12.42 -25.01
C LEU A 138 14.28 11.74 -26.39
N ARG A 139 14.98 12.36 -27.34
CA ARG A 139 15.17 11.79 -28.68
C ARG A 139 15.96 10.49 -28.65
N GLU A 140 17.06 10.45 -27.91
CA GLU A 140 17.91 9.25 -27.78
C GLU A 140 17.13 8.13 -27.10
N THR A 141 16.38 8.44 -26.04
CA THR A 141 15.52 7.46 -25.35
C THR A 141 14.45 6.90 -26.28
N LEU A 142 13.82 7.73 -27.12
CA LEU A 142 12.84 7.27 -28.10
C LEU A 142 13.50 6.39 -29.18
N ASP A 143 14.68 6.76 -29.67
CA ASP A 143 15.41 5.98 -30.67
C ASP A 143 15.80 4.60 -30.11
N GLU A 144 16.24 4.52 -28.85
CA GLU A 144 16.51 3.25 -28.17
C GLU A 144 15.26 2.35 -28.08
N VAL A 145 14.11 2.93 -27.72
CA VAL A 145 12.83 2.19 -27.67
C VAL A 145 12.41 1.69 -29.05
N VAL A 146 12.58 2.50 -30.10
CA VAL A 146 12.28 2.11 -31.47
C VAL A 146 13.17 0.96 -31.91
N VAL A 147 14.48 1.03 -31.66
CA VAL A 147 15.44 -0.04 -31.98
C VAL A 147 15.08 -1.33 -31.23
N LEU A 148 14.70 -1.22 -29.96
CA LEU A 148 14.33 -2.37 -29.13
C LEU A 148 13.06 -3.08 -29.65
N LEU A 149 12.05 -2.31 -30.08
CA LEU A 149 10.76 -2.84 -30.50
C LEU A 149 10.70 -3.19 -32.00
N ALA A 150 11.61 -2.65 -32.83
CA ALA A 150 11.64 -2.87 -34.27
C ALA A 150 11.61 -4.35 -34.68
N PRO A 151 12.37 -5.28 -34.05
CA PRO A 151 12.29 -6.70 -34.40
C PRO A 151 10.89 -7.28 -34.15
N SER A 152 10.28 -6.98 -33.00
CA SER A 152 8.92 -7.44 -32.66
C SER A 152 7.83 -6.81 -33.54
N ALA A 153 8.01 -5.58 -33.99
CA ALA A 153 7.11 -4.93 -34.96
C ALA A 153 7.22 -5.60 -36.33
N HIS A 154 8.45 -5.85 -36.80
CA HIS A 154 8.72 -6.51 -38.07
C HIS A 154 8.16 -7.93 -38.11
N ASP A 155 8.33 -8.70 -37.03
CA ASP A 155 7.74 -10.05 -36.88
C ASP A 155 6.20 -10.04 -36.96
N LYS A 156 5.57 -8.90 -36.65
CA LYS A 156 4.12 -8.69 -36.73
C LYS A 156 3.67 -7.98 -38.00
N GLY A 157 4.58 -7.63 -38.90
CA GLY A 157 4.29 -6.90 -40.14
C GLY A 157 3.87 -5.45 -39.95
N LEU A 158 4.29 -4.82 -38.83
CA LEU A 158 4.07 -3.41 -38.51
C LEU A 158 5.29 -2.55 -38.84
#